data_AF-A0A4Z2I3I9-F1
#
_entry.id   AF-A0A4Z2I3I9-F1
#
_cell.length_a   1.000
_cell.length_b   1.000
_cell.length_c   1.000
_cell.angle_alpha   90.00
_cell.angle_beta   90.00
_cell.angle_gamma   90.00
#
_symmetry.space_group_name_H-M   'P 1'
#
loop_
_entity.id
_entity.type
_entity.pdbx_description
1 polymer ?
#
loop_
_entity_poly.entity_id
_entity_poly.type
_entity_poly.pdbx_seq_one_letter_code
_entity_poly.pdbx_strand_id
1 'polypeptide(L)'
;MDVGRLNLLLLLLFGSFQIATFQFPGWIGEVEDFIDNIYWSGSAPLCFGGCKARHEELRRDGCGDSSCCWLGHKSLCRVNCGRPDVDYNGVVSGNDWSVGSVVRYTCRPGFMLLGNPTRHCQPNGLWTPKPTCLSK
;
A
#
# COMPACT_ATOMS: atom_id res chain seq x y z
N MET A 1 34.85 29.10 0.83
CA MET A 1 34.63 29.31 -0.61
C MET A 1 33.35 30.11 -0.74
N ASP A 2 33.49 31.44 -0.81
CA ASP A 2 32.40 32.39 -1.00
C ASP A 2 31.73 32.19 -2.37
N VAL A 3 30.40 32.10 -2.40
CA VAL A 3 29.64 32.25 -3.65
C VAL A 3 29.02 33.64 -3.64
N GLY A 4 29.78 34.58 -4.20
CA GLY A 4 29.34 35.94 -4.47
C GLY A 4 28.32 36.00 -5.59
N ARG A 5 27.28 36.80 -5.34
CA ARG A 5 26.42 37.55 -6.28
C ARG A 5 26.77 37.41 -7.77
N LEU A 6 25.83 36.87 -8.56
CA LEU A 6 25.77 37.09 -10.00
C LEU A 6 24.43 37.71 -10.45
N ASN A 7 24.58 38.97 -10.85
CA ASN A 7 23.86 39.87 -11.74
C ASN A 7 22.46 39.53 -12.31
N LEU A 8 21.57 40.49 -12.06
CA LEU A 8 20.17 40.66 -12.48
C LEU A 8 20.04 41.31 -13.89
N LEU A 9 20.69 40.77 -14.93
CA LEU A 9 20.77 41.47 -16.23
C LEU A 9 20.56 40.58 -17.49
N LEU A 10 19.98 39.38 -17.35
CA LEU A 10 19.73 38.46 -18.49
C LEU A 10 18.25 38.31 -18.88
N LEU A 11 17.36 39.23 -18.47
CA LEU A 11 15.91 39.12 -18.70
C LEU A 11 15.37 39.72 -20.02
N LEU A 12 16.19 40.07 -21.01
CA LEU A 12 15.70 40.78 -22.21
C LEU A 12 16.10 40.18 -23.57
N LEU A 13 16.34 38.88 -23.66
CA LEU A 13 16.43 38.20 -24.96
C LEU A 13 15.56 36.95 -24.92
N PHE A 14 14.38 37.07 -25.53
CA PHE A 14 13.64 36.09 -26.34
C PHE A 14 12.16 36.45 -26.25
N GLY A 15 11.77 37.36 -27.14
CA GLY A 15 10.37 37.59 -27.49
C GLY A 15 9.79 36.41 -28.26
N SER A 16 8.47 36.29 -28.14
CA SER A 16 7.54 35.51 -28.98
C SER A 16 7.87 34.03 -29.15
N PHE A 17 7.64 33.25 -28.10
CA PHE A 17 7.13 31.88 -28.25
C PHE A 17 5.79 31.79 -27.51
N GLN A 18 4.82 31.14 -28.14
CA GLN A 18 3.43 31.04 -27.70
C GLN A 18 3.27 30.88 -26.18
N ILE A 19 2.38 31.68 -25.60
CA ILE A 19 1.88 31.46 -24.25
C ILE A 19 1.00 30.20 -24.33
N ALA A 20 1.63 29.03 -24.26
CA ALA A 20 0.93 27.89 -23.72
C ALA A 20 0.63 28.27 -22.27
N THR A 21 -0.64 28.52 -21.97
CA THR A 21 -1.13 28.49 -20.60
C THR A 21 -0.88 27.08 -20.09
N PHE A 22 0.30 26.84 -19.54
CA PHE A 22 0.53 25.73 -18.65
C PHE A 22 -0.34 26.02 -17.44
N GLN A 23 -1.57 25.49 -17.47
CA GLN A 23 -2.24 25.09 -16.25
C GLN A 23 -1.19 24.28 -15.49
N PHE A 24 -0.62 24.86 -14.44
CA PHE A 24 0.14 24.08 -13.48
C PHE A 24 -0.90 23.48 -12.53
N PRO A 25 -1.37 22.22 -12.69
CA PRO A 25 -1.74 21.48 -11.51
C PRO A 25 -0.45 21.33 -10.68
N GLY A 26 -0.57 21.58 -9.38
CA GLY A 26 0.54 21.74 -8.44
C GLY A 26 1.76 20.85 -8.69
N TRP A 27 2.93 21.47 -8.74
CA TRP A 27 4.22 20.80 -8.86
C TRP A 27 4.54 20.01 -7.59
N ILE A 28 4.64 18.69 -7.79
CA ILE A 28 5.63 17.74 -7.24
C ILE A 28 5.57 17.38 -5.75
N GLY A 29 4.48 16.74 -5.35
CA GLY A 29 4.57 15.50 -4.56
C GLY A 29 4.36 14.33 -5.51
N GLU A 30 5.20 13.32 -5.42
CA GLU A 30 5.29 12.20 -6.36
C GLU A 30 3.94 11.48 -6.56
N VAL A 31 3.68 11.08 -7.80
CA VAL A 31 2.63 10.12 -8.12
C VAL A 31 3.12 8.77 -7.56
N GLU A 32 2.51 8.30 -6.47
CA GLU A 32 2.36 6.89 -5.99
C GLU A 32 2.43 6.63 -4.47
N ASP A 33 1.97 7.55 -3.60
CA ASP A 33 1.79 7.24 -2.15
C ASP A 33 0.67 6.20 -1.83
N PHE A 34 0.06 5.58 -2.84
CA PHE A 34 -0.88 4.47 -2.69
C PHE A 34 -0.25 3.09 -2.90
N ILE A 35 1.06 3.00 -3.22
CA ILE A 35 1.72 1.72 -3.55
C ILE A 35 2.51 1.10 -2.39
N ASP A 36 2.84 1.84 -1.34
CA ASP A 36 3.55 1.21 -0.21
C ASP A 36 2.60 0.58 0.81
N ASN A 37 2.11 -0.60 0.44
CA ASN A 37 1.44 -1.53 1.36
C ASN A 37 2.41 -2.15 2.40
N ILE A 38 3.67 -1.71 2.39
CA ILE A 38 4.74 -2.11 3.30
C ILE A 38 5.38 -0.86 3.90
N TYR A 39 5.52 -0.78 5.22
CA TYR A 39 6.17 0.37 5.88
C TYR A 39 6.91 -0.05 7.15
N TRP A 40 7.93 0.72 7.55
CA TRP A 40 8.54 0.61 8.87
C TRP A 40 7.74 1.40 9.91
N SER A 41 7.37 0.74 11.00
CA SER A 41 6.73 1.36 12.16
C SER A 41 7.73 1.55 13.29
N GLY A 42 7.66 2.70 13.97
CA GLY A 42 8.54 3.07 15.08
C GLY A 42 9.46 4.24 14.73
N SER A 43 9.38 5.32 15.52
CA SER A 43 10.12 6.55 15.27
C SER A 43 11.41 6.59 16.08
N ALA A 44 12.54 6.81 15.41
CA ALA A 44 13.80 7.08 16.07
C ALA A 44 13.73 8.43 16.82
N PRO A 45 14.43 8.60 17.96
CA PRO A 45 15.43 7.68 18.52
C PRO A 45 14.92 6.63 19.53
N LEU A 46 13.64 6.57 19.91
CA LEU A 46 13.16 5.57 20.88
C LEU A 46 11.98 4.78 20.28
N CYS A 47 12.25 3.59 19.75
CA CYS A 47 11.28 2.87 18.93
C CYS A 47 10.76 1.62 19.62
N PHE A 48 9.45 1.52 19.77
CA PHE A 48 8.76 0.28 20.08
C PHE A 48 7.79 0.04 18.92
N GLY A 49 8.36 -0.35 17.79
CA GLY A 49 7.64 -0.61 16.54
C GLY A 49 6.57 -1.69 16.71
N GLY A 50 5.52 -1.59 15.91
CA GLY A 50 4.38 -2.47 15.98
C GLY A 50 3.41 -2.20 14.85
N CYS A 51 2.90 -3.28 14.26
CA CYS A 51 2.00 -3.17 13.13
C CYS A 51 0.58 -2.81 13.58
N LYS A 52 -0.08 -1.94 12.80
CA LYS A 52 -1.49 -1.63 12.96
C LYS A 52 -2.35 -2.87 12.73
N ALA A 53 -3.62 -2.82 13.14
CA ALA A 53 -4.59 -3.85 12.79
C ALA A 53 -4.63 -4.08 11.27
N ARG A 54 -4.83 -5.34 10.86
CA ARG A 54 -4.85 -5.78 9.44
C ARG A 54 -3.51 -5.57 8.73
N HIS A 55 -2.43 -5.62 9.49
CA HIS A 55 -1.07 -5.71 8.99
C HIS A 55 -0.36 -6.88 9.68
N GLU A 56 0.58 -7.47 8.98
CA GLU A 56 1.47 -8.50 9.50
C GLU A 56 2.88 -7.93 9.70
N GLU A 57 3.56 -8.39 10.75
CA GLU A 57 4.96 -8.07 10.98
C GLU A 57 5.84 -9.02 10.17
N LEU A 58 6.56 -8.47 9.20
CA LEU A 58 7.46 -9.22 8.32
C LEU A 58 8.86 -9.35 8.93
N ARG A 59 9.35 -8.29 9.57
CA ARG A 59 10.72 -8.21 10.09
C ARG A 59 10.82 -7.13 11.17
N ARG A 60 11.78 -7.28 12.08
CA ARG A 60 12.26 -6.21 12.96
C ARG A 60 13.66 -5.76 12.58
N ASP A 61 13.92 -4.47 12.71
CA ASP A 61 15.25 -3.90 12.49
C ASP A 61 15.48 -2.71 13.42
N GLY A 62 16.73 -2.47 13.81
CA GLY A 62 17.09 -1.36 14.70
C GLY A 62 17.04 -0.01 14.01
N CYS A 63 17.18 0.05 12.68
CA CYS A 63 17.22 1.30 11.92
C CYS A 63 16.17 1.35 10.82
N GLY A 64 15.87 0.23 10.15
CA GLY A 64 14.76 0.04 9.20
C GLY A 64 14.76 0.97 7.99
N ASP A 65 14.42 2.24 8.23
CA ASP A 65 14.31 3.37 7.29
C ASP A 65 15.57 4.28 7.28
N SER A 66 16.73 3.74 7.68
CA SER A 66 17.99 4.47 7.90
C SER A 66 18.05 5.35 9.16
N SER A 67 17.01 5.43 9.99
CA SER A 67 17.03 6.13 11.27
C SER A 67 17.03 5.16 12.46
N CYS A 68 18.09 5.16 13.27
CA CYS A 68 18.30 4.13 14.29
C CYS A 68 17.61 4.39 15.65
N CYS A 69 17.13 3.31 16.27
CA CYS A 69 16.54 3.29 17.59
C CYS A 69 17.64 3.11 18.65
N TRP A 70 17.67 3.98 19.66
CA TRP A 70 18.49 3.82 20.86
C TRP A 70 17.93 2.74 21.78
N LEU A 71 16.61 2.63 21.86
CA LEU A 71 15.90 1.57 22.59
C LEU A 71 14.84 0.93 21.68
N GLY A 72 14.69 -0.39 21.84
CA GLY A 72 13.69 -1.21 21.14
C GLY A 72 14.05 -1.48 19.66
N HIS A 73 13.04 -1.48 18.79
CA HIS A 73 13.17 -1.82 17.37
C HIS A 73 12.06 -1.17 16.52
N LYS A 74 12.26 -1.17 15.20
CA LYS A 74 11.21 -0.91 14.22
C LYS A 74 10.63 -2.22 13.72
N SER A 75 9.35 -2.21 13.35
CA SER A 75 8.68 -3.37 12.75
C SER A 75 8.28 -3.05 11.31
N LEU A 76 8.73 -3.87 10.36
CA LEU A 76 8.32 -3.82 8.97
C LEU A 76 6.94 -4.47 8.85
N CYS A 77 5.97 -3.66 8.45
CA CYS A 77 4.56 -4.02 8.45
C CYS A 77 4.05 -4.08 7.03
N ARG A 78 3.31 -5.13 6.69
CA ARG A 78 2.62 -5.26 5.40
C ARG A 78 1.13 -5.44 5.59
N VAL A 79 0.31 -4.86 4.73
CA VAL A 79 -1.14 -5.09 4.73
C VAL A 79 -1.45 -6.59 4.55
N ASN A 80 -2.28 -7.13 5.43
CA ASN A 80 -2.77 -8.50 5.36
C ASN A 80 -4.27 -8.52 5.68
N CYS A 81 -5.08 -9.03 4.76
CA CYS A 81 -6.53 -9.08 4.90
C CYS A 81 -7.01 -10.17 5.87
N GLY A 82 -6.09 -11.01 6.35
CA GLY A 82 -6.36 -12.17 7.18
C GLY A 82 -6.98 -13.32 6.40
N ARG A 83 -7.21 -14.44 7.08
CA ARG A 83 -7.85 -15.60 6.48
C ARG A 83 -9.25 -15.21 5.95
N PRO A 84 -9.56 -15.49 4.67
CA PRO A 84 -10.87 -15.17 4.10
C PRO A 84 -12.00 -15.88 4.86
N ASP A 85 -13.09 -15.16 5.13
CA ASP A 85 -14.31 -15.75 5.66
C ASP A 85 -14.98 -16.69 4.64
N VAL A 86 -15.43 -17.87 5.05
CA VAL A 86 -15.99 -18.89 4.17
C VAL A 86 -17.33 -19.38 4.74
N ASP A 87 -18.36 -19.35 3.90
CA ASP A 87 -19.66 -19.94 4.23
C ASP A 87 -19.53 -21.45 4.46
N TYR A 88 -20.41 -22.05 5.24
CA TYR A 88 -20.37 -23.48 5.57
C TYR A 88 -20.30 -24.41 4.33
N ASN A 89 -21.00 -24.04 3.27
CA ASN A 89 -21.03 -24.77 2.00
C ASN A 89 -19.97 -24.31 1.00
N GLY A 90 -19.15 -23.33 1.37
CA GLY A 90 -18.03 -22.83 0.58
C GLY A 90 -16.72 -23.54 0.93
N VAL A 91 -15.79 -23.51 -0.02
CA VAL A 91 -14.42 -23.97 0.13
C VAL A 91 -13.53 -22.93 -0.53
N VAL A 92 -12.50 -22.49 0.19
CA VAL A 92 -11.50 -21.55 -0.31
C VAL A 92 -10.20 -22.27 -0.64
N SER A 93 -9.63 -21.94 -1.79
CA SER A 93 -8.25 -22.26 -2.13
C SER A 93 -7.39 -20.99 -2.21
N GLY A 94 -6.24 -21.04 -1.54
CA GLY A 94 -5.27 -19.96 -1.43
C GLY A 94 -4.46 -20.09 -0.14
N ASN A 95 -3.17 -19.74 -0.19
CA ASN A 95 -2.23 -19.87 0.92
C ASN A 95 -1.61 -18.53 1.37
N ASP A 96 -1.88 -17.44 0.65
CA ASP A 96 -1.42 -16.10 0.97
C ASP A 96 -2.63 -15.15 1.12
N TRP A 97 -2.52 -14.26 2.09
CA TRP A 97 -3.57 -13.32 2.50
C TRP A 97 -3.06 -11.87 2.53
N SER A 98 -1.84 -11.65 2.06
CA SER A 98 -1.26 -10.32 1.93
C SER A 98 -1.96 -9.50 0.84
N VAL A 99 -1.74 -8.19 0.84
CA VAL A 99 -2.29 -7.31 -0.19
C VAL A 99 -1.96 -7.78 -1.61
N GLY A 100 -2.95 -7.71 -2.50
CA GLY A 100 -2.82 -8.18 -3.88
C GLY A 100 -3.00 -9.69 -4.05
N SER A 101 -2.96 -10.50 -2.97
CA SER A 101 -3.26 -11.93 -3.05
C SER A 101 -4.68 -12.18 -3.54
N VAL A 102 -4.85 -13.29 -4.26
CA VAL A 102 -6.13 -13.73 -4.82
C VAL A 102 -6.46 -15.11 -4.29
N VAL A 103 -7.68 -15.28 -3.79
CA VAL A 103 -8.20 -16.56 -3.32
C VAL A 103 -9.40 -16.97 -4.16
N ARG A 104 -9.59 -18.28 -4.35
CA ARG A 104 -10.68 -18.82 -5.15
C ARG A 104 -11.69 -19.54 -4.26
N TYR A 105 -12.96 -19.24 -4.46
CA TYR A 105 -14.10 -19.86 -3.80
C TYR A 105 -14.72 -20.90 -4.72
N THR A 106 -15.14 -22.00 -4.09
CA THR A 106 -15.90 -23.08 -4.71
C THR A 106 -16.99 -23.50 -3.74
N CYS A 107 -18.08 -24.08 -4.24
CA CYS A 107 -19.14 -24.60 -3.39
C CYS A 107 -19.06 -26.13 -3.34
N ARG A 108 -19.48 -26.70 -2.20
CA ARG A 108 -19.62 -28.15 -2.02
C ARG A 108 -20.64 -28.73 -3.03
N PRO A 109 -20.58 -30.05 -3.31
CA PRO A 109 -21.56 -30.71 -4.16
C PRO A 109 -23.00 -30.44 -3.70
N GLY A 110 -23.92 -30.19 -4.64
CA GLY A 110 -25.30 -29.80 -4.36
C GLY A 110 -25.56 -28.29 -4.25
N PHE A 111 -24.52 -27.46 -4.28
CA PHE A 111 -24.62 -26.00 -4.21
C PHE A 111 -24.09 -25.32 -5.49
N MET A 112 -24.55 -24.10 -5.75
CA MET A 112 -24.06 -23.20 -6.81
C MET A 112 -23.45 -21.95 -6.21
N LEU A 113 -22.37 -21.48 -6.83
CA LEU A 113 -21.71 -20.23 -6.44
C LEU A 113 -22.39 -19.04 -7.11
N LEU A 114 -22.83 -18.08 -6.31
CA LEU A 114 -23.38 -16.80 -6.75
C LEU A 114 -22.40 -15.68 -6.44
N GLY A 115 -22.05 -14.90 -7.47
CA GLY A 115 -21.09 -13.79 -7.38
C GLY A 115 -19.73 -14.13 -7.99
N ASN A 116 -18.69 -13.37 -7.61
CA ASN A 116 -17.35 -13.56 -8.15
C ASN A 116 -16.68 -14.78 -7.47
N PRO A 117 -16.22 -15.80 -8.23
CA PRO A 117 -15.55 -16.97 -7.65
C PRO A 117 -14.15 -16.64 -7.09
N THR A 118 -13.65 -15.43 -7.30
CA THR A 118 -12.36 -14.97 -6.79
C THR A 118 -12.53 -13.74 -5.90
N ARG A 119 -11.73 -13.66 -4.85
CA ARG A 119 -11.63 -12.47 -3.98
C ARG A 119 -10.20 -11.96 -3.97
N HIS A 120 -10.06 -10.65 -3.91
CA HIS A 120 -8.77 -9.95 -3.90
C HIS A 120 -8.57 -9.25 -2.55
N CYS A 121 -7.35 -9.33 -2.00
CA CYS A 121 -6.99 -8.56 -0.83
C CYS A 121 -6.62 -7.13 -1.24
N GLN A 122 -7.38 -6.15 -0.76
CA GLN A 122 -7.24 -4.76 -1.15
C GLN A 122 -6.24 -4.02 -0.23
N PRO A 123 -5.64 -2.90 -0.69
CA PRO A 123 -4.72 -2.08 0.11
C PRO A 123 -5.29 -1.58 1.44
N ASN A 124 -6.61 -1.46 1.52
CA ASN A 124 -7.29 -1.08 2.75
C ASN A 124 -7.32 -2.21 3.80
N GLY A 125 -6.74 -3.39 3.53
CA GLY A 125 -6.73 -4.56 4.40
C GLY A 125 -8.08 -5.29 4.46
N LEU A 126 -8.92 -5.15 3.44
CA LEU A 126 -10.18 -5.89 3.29
C LEU A 126 -10.16 -6.75 2.03
N TRP A 127 -10.79 -7.92 2.14
CA TRP A 127 -11.11 -8.71 0.96
C TRP A 127 -12.28 -8.07 0.21
N THR A 128 -12.28 -8.17 -1.12
CA THR A 128 -13.47 -7.86 -1.95
C THR A 128 -14.69 -8.65 -1.46
N PRO A 129 -15.94 -8.25 -1.78
CA PRO A 129 -17.15 -8.94 -1.32
C PRO A 129 -17.11 -10.45 -1.56
N LYS A 130 -17.59 -11.23 -0.58
CA LYS A 130 -17.59 -12.70 -0.67
C LYS A 130 -18.73 -13.20 -1.58
N PRO A 131 -18.52 -14.29 -2.34
CA PRO A 131 -19.61 -14.98 -3.01
C PRO A 131 -20.44 -15.80 -2.01
N THR A 132 -21.64 -16.20 -2.43
CA THR A 132 -22.56 -17.01 -1.62
C THR A 132 -22.79 -18.37 -2.29
N CYS A 133 -22.87 -19.43 -1.49
CA CYS A 133 -23.26 -20.76 -1.98
C CYS A 133 -24.75 -21.02 -1.71
N LEU A 134 -25.54 -21.21 -2.77
CA LEU A 134 -26.98 -21.50 -2.69
C LEU A 134 -27.25 -22.95 -3.09
N SER A 135 -28.24 -23.61 -2.46
CA SER A 135 -28.65 -24.94 -2.86
C SER A 135 -29.20 -24.93 -4.30
N LYS A 136 -28.88 -25.99 -5.05
CA LYS A 136 -29.46 -26.22 -6.39
C LYS A 136 -30.95 -26.53 -6.32
#